data_AF-A0A964TDC6-F1
#
_entry.id   AF-A0A964TDC6-F1
#
_cell.length_a   1.000
_cell.length_b   1.000
_cell.length_c   1.000
_cell.angle_alpha   90.00
_cell.angle_beta   90.00
_cell.angle_gamma   90.00
#
_symmetry.space_group_name_H-M   'P 1'
#
loop_
_entity.id
_entity.type
_entity.pdbx_description
1 polymer ?
#
loop_
_entity_poly.entity_id
_entity_poly.type
_entity_poly.pdbx_seq_one_letter_code
_entity_poly.pdbx_strand_id
1 'polypeptide(L)'
;MNKKGAFLSINFHRKTVERFKGFCQKHGASYTDTVEHMMDFFDRYQISPMVDYGQNLWDMEGNIKKRINAVIAIIKDVEKHQTKPTNAMMLSLFEQTPREEEGQPELLLEETTEVQDVDNHFTTPEDSPAQSKTHPGMELMTARKDLGNLISRIRAVSTGLGKKKLQLDMGMEEFEALKETYNNNTK
;
A
#
# COMPACT_ATOMS: atom_id res chain seq x y z
N MET A 1 -10.63 -4.12 36.10
CA MET A 1 -11.70 -5.02 36.57
C MET A 1 -12.98 -4.62 35.84
N ASN A 2 -13.29 -5.27 34.71
CA ASN A 2 -14.46 -4.92 33.91
C ASN A 2 -15.72 -5.30 34.69
N LYS A 3 -16.54 -4.29 35.05
CA LYS A 3 -17.86 -4.52 35.64
C LYS A 3 -18.74 -5.15 34.56
N LYS A 4 -18.86 -6.48 34.55
CA LYS A 4 -19.95 -7.16 33.83
C LYS A 4 -21.26 -6.65 34.44
N GLY A 5 -22.05 -5.92 33.65
CA GLY A 5 -23.29 -5.30 34.08
C GLY A 5 -24.34 -6.32 34.52
N ALA A 6 -25.45 -5.83 35.10
CA ALA A 6 -26.59 -6.68 35.43
C ALA A 6 -27.17 -7.31 34.15
N PHE A 7 -27.53 -8.59 34.22
CA PHE A 7 -28.16 -9.28 33.10
C PHE A 7 -29.59 -8.79 32.92
N LEU A 8 -29.93 -8.47 31.67
CA LEU A 8 -31.29 -8.15 31.24
C LEU A 8 -31.82 -9.30 30.39
N SER A 9 -33.13 -9.53 30.44
CA SER A 9 -33.80 -10.54 29.63
C SER A 9 -34.51 -9.91 28.45
N ILE A 10 -34.29 -10.48 27.26
CA ILE A 10 -34.98 -10.12 26.02
C ILE A 10 -35.57 -11.38 25.41
N ASN A 11 -36.78 -11.25 24.86
CA ASN A 11 -37.51 -12.37 24.28
C ASN A 11 -37.24 -12.44 22.77
N PHE A 12 -36.94 -13.65 22.29
CA PHE A 12 -36.73 -13.93 20.87
C PHE A 12 -37.68 -15.04 20.42
N HIS A 13 -38.01 -15.05 19.13
CA HIS A 13 -38.71 -16.19 18.53
C HIS A 13 -37.86 -17.46 18.65
N ARG A 14 -38.50 -18.60 18.95
CA ARG A 14 -37.83 -19.90 19.13
C ARG A 14 -36.85 -20.23 18.00
N LYS A 15 -37.29 -20.07 16.74
CA LYS A 15 -36.45 -20.33 15.55
C LYS A 15 -35.17 -19.49 15.53
N THR A 16 -35.26 -18.23 15.94
CA THR A 16 -34.11 -17.31 16.02
C THR A 16 -33.13 -17.75 17.10
N VAL A 17 -33.64 -18.18 18.27
CA VAL A 17 -32.81 -18.69 19.38
C VAL A 17 -32.07 -19.96 18.97
N GLU A 18 -32.73 -20.89 18.29
CA GLU A 18 -32.11 -22.14 17.83
C GLU A 18 -30.97 -21.87 16.84
N ARG A 19 -31.20 -20.99 15.85
CA ARG A 19 -30.16 -20.55 14.91
C ARG A 19 -29.01 -19.85 15.62
N PHE A 20 -29.32 -18.95 16.56
CA PHE A 20 -28.32 -18.20 17.32
C PHE A 20 -27.48 -19.13 18.22
N LYS A 21 -28.10 -20.13 18.83
CA LYS A 21 -27.39 -21.15 19.62
C LYS A 21 -26.39 -21.93 18.78
N GLY A 22 -26.80 -22.38 17.59
CA GLY A 22 -25.88 -23.05 16.66
C GLY A 22 -24.73 -22.15 16.22
N PHE A 23 -25.01 -20.86 15.98
CA PHE A 23 -23.98 -19.87 15.66
C PHE A 23 -22.97 -19.69 16.81
N CYS A 24 -23.44 -19.51 18.04
CA CYS A 24 -22.55 -19.37 19.20
C CYS A 24 -21.69 -20.62 19.42
N GLN A 25 -22.28 -21.81 19.25
CA GLN A 25 -21.54 -23.07 19.33
C GLN A 25 -20.43 -23.18 18.28
N LYS A 26 -20.71 -22.74 17.03
CA LYS A 26 -19.73 -22.72 15.95
C LYS A 26 -18.54 -21.80 16.26
N HIS A 27 -18.79 -20.67 16.90
CA HIS A 27 -17.77 -19.66 17.20
C HIS A 27 -17.15 -19.80 18.60
N GLY A 28 -17.61 -20.75 19.42
CA GLY A 28 -17.06 -21.02 20.77
C GLY A 28 -17.22 -19.86 21.76
N ALA A 29 -18.12 -18.92 21.50
CA ALA A 29 -18.29 -17.69 22.28
C ALA A 29 -19.56 -17.73 23.15
N SER A 30 -19.58 -16.91 24.20
CA SER A 30 -20.79 -16.75 25.03
C SER A 30 -21.87 -15.99 24.25
N TYR A 31 -23.14 -16.14 24.67
CA TYR A 31 -24.25 -15.44 24.00
C TYR A 31 -24.07 -13.92 24.03
N THR A 32 -23.68 -13.37 25.18
CA THR A 32 -23.45 -11.92 25.32
C THR A 32 -22.30 -11.47 24.42
N ASP A 33 -21.17 -12.15 24.47
CA ASP A 33 -20.00 -11.76 23.66
C ASP A 33 -20.33 -11.85 22.17
N THR A 34 -21.07 -12.88 21.75
CA THR A 34 -21.45 -13.05 20.34
C THR A 34 -22.31 -11.88 19.83
N VAL A 35 -23.29 -11.43 20.62
CA VAL A 35 -24.12 -10.27 20.24
C VAL A 35 -23.29 -8.99 20.21
N GLU A 36 -22.39 -8.80 21.17
CA GLU A 36 -21.48 -7.64 21.21
C GLU A 36 -20.59 -7.60 19.96
N HIS A 37 -19.96 -8.73 19.60
CA HIS A 37 -19.14 -8.82 18.39
C HIS A 37 -19.96 -8.63 17.11
N MET A 38 -21.23 -9.07 17.07
CA MET A 38 -22.11 -8.79 15.95
C MET A 38 -22.38 -7.28 15.81
N MET A 39 -22.69 -6.60 16.91
CA MET A 39 -22.92 -5.14 16.89
C MET A 39 -21.65 -4.39 16.48
N ASP A 40 -20.52 -4.72 17.10
CA ASP A 40 -19.22 -4.13 16.75
C ASP A 40 -18.84 -4.39 15.29
N PHE A 41 -19.17 -5.55 14.74
CA PHE A 41 -18.93 -5.87 13.33
C PHE A 41 -19.71 -4.93 12.41
N PHE A 42 -21.03 -4.79 12.62
CA PHE A 42 -21.84 -3.92 11.77
C PHE A 42 -21.43 -2.45 11.87
N ASP A 43 -21.13 -1.98 13.09
CA ASP A 43 -20.69 -0.60 13.32
C ASP A 43 -19.30 -0.32 12.75
N ARG A 44 -18.34 -1.24 12.96
CA ARG A 44 -16.96 -1.07 12.49
C ARG A 44 -16.86 -1.07 10.97
N TYR A 45 -17.62 -1.94 10.32
CA TYR A 45 -17.62 -2.05 8.85
C TYR A 45 -18.69 -1.17 8.19
N GLN A 46 -19.46 -0.41 8.97
CA GLN A 46 -20.51 0.50 8.48
C GLN A 46 -21.47 -0.20 7.50
N ILE A 47 -21.82 -1.45 7.80
CA ILE A 47 -22.73 -2.27 7.01
C ILE A 47 -24.03 -2.50 7.79
N SER A 48 -25.15 -2.37 7.09
CA SER A 48 -26.48 -2.55 7.65
C SER A 48 -26.91 -4.01 7.52
N PRO A 49 -27.28 -4.70 8.61
CA PRO A 49 -27.79 -6.06 8.56
C PRO A 49 -29.13 -6.20 7.81
N MET A 50 -29.75 -5.08 7.45
CA MET A 50 -31.04 -5.04 6.75
C MET A 50 -30.91 -5.03 5.23
N VAL A 51 -29.70 -4.82 4.70
CA VAL A 51 -29.44 -4.80 3.27
C VAL A 51 -28.99 -6.18 2.82
N ASP A 52 -29.57 -6.66 1.71
CA ASP A 52 -29.07 -7.85 1.03
C ASP A 52 -27.78 -7.49 0.28
N TYR A 53 -26.65 -8.01 0.76
CA TYR A 53 -25.34 -7.82 0.16
C TYR A 53 -25.04 -8.85 -0.94
N GLY A 54 -26.03 -9.66 -1.33
CA GLY A 54 -25.86 -10.76 -2.28
C GLY A 54 -25.41 -12.05 -1.59
N GLN A 55 -25.17 -13.09 -2.39
CA GLN A 55 -24.87 -14.42 -1.86
C GLN A 55 -23.54 -14.44 -1.09
N ASN A 56 -22.52 -13.70 -1.54
CA ASN A 56 -21.23 -13.61 -0.86
C ASN A 56 -20.54 -12.25 -1.09
N LEU A 57 -19.71 -11.82 -0.13
CA LEU A 57 -18.77 -10.69 -0.29
C LEU A 57 -17.85 -10.86 -1.52
N TRP A 58 -17.55 -12.11 -1.89
CA TRP A 58 -16.80 -12.47 -3.09
C TRP A 58 -17.47 -12.03 -4.40
N ASP A 59 -18.81 -12.06 -4.47
CA ASP A 59 -19.54 -11.60 -5.65
C ASP A 59 -19.48 -10.07 -5.78
N MET A 60 -19.34 -9.36 -4.65
CA MET A 60 -19.07 -7.91 -4.64
C MET A 60 -17.68 -7.62 -5.20
N GLU A 61 -16.66 -8.42 -4.85
CA GLU A 61 -15.31 -8.28 -5.39
C GLU A 61 -15.31 -8.43 -6.93
N GLY A 62 -16.02 -9.43 -7.45
CA GLY A 62 -16.17 -9.62 -8.91
C GLY A 62 -16.83 -8.41 -9.59
N ASN A 63 -17.85 -7.82 -8.98
CA ASN A 63 -18.49 -6.61 -9.48
C ASN A 63 -17.55 -5.40 -9.46
N ILE A 64 -16.76 -5.23 -8.40
CA ILE A 64 -15.78 -4.14 -8.29
C ILE A 64 -14.69 -4.29 -9.36
N LYS A 65 -14.14 -5.49 -9.55
CA LYS A 65 -13.16 -5.79 -10.61
C LYS A 65 -13.69 -5.42 -12.00
N LYS A 66 -14.94 -5.81 -12.33
CA LYS A 66 -15.58 -5.45 -13.60
C LYS A 66 -15.70 -3.93 -13.79
N ARG A 67 -16.07 -3.20 -12.74
CA ARG A 67 -16.18 -1.73 -12.78
C ARG A 67 -14.81 -1.08 -12.98
N ILE A 68 -13.78 -1.55 -12.30
CA ILE A 68 -12.40 -1.06 -12.47
C ILE A 68 -11.92 -1.29 -13.91
N ASN A 69 -12.13 -2.49 -14.46
CA ASN A 69 -11.75 -2.79 -15.84
C ASN A 69 -12.47 -1.89 -16.85
N ALA A 70 -13.76 -1.60 -16.62
CA ALA A 70 -14.51 -0.66 -17.45
C ALA A 70 -13.95 0.76 -17.37
N VAL A 71 -13.58 1.23 -16.18
CA VAL A 71 -12.94 2.56 -16.01
C VAL A 71 -11.58 2.62 -16.70
N ILE A 72 -10.75 1.57 -16.58
CA ILE A 72 -9.47 1.48 -17.30
C ILE A 72 -9.69 1.55 -18.80
N ALA A 73 -10.68 0.83 -19.34
CA ALA A 73 -11.02 0.88 -20.75
C ALA A 73 -11.43 2.29 -21.21
N ILE A 74 -12.24 2.99 -20.42
CA ILE A 74 -12.65 4.39 -20.70
C ILE A 74 -11.42 5.31 -20.70
N ILE A 75 -10.54 5.20 -19.70
CA ILE A 75 -9.33 6.04 -19.62
C ILE A 75 -8.42 5.78 -20.83
N LYS A 76 -8.20 4.52 -21.21
CA LYS A 76 -7.41 4.15 -22.41
C LYS A 76 -8.03 4.69 -23.70
N ASP A 77 -9.36 4.68 -23.80
CA ASP A 77 -10.07 5.22 -24.96
C ASP A 77 -9.90 6.74 -25.07
N VAL A 78 -10.04 7.47 -23.96
CA VAL A 78 -9.80 8.92 -23.88
C VAL A 78 -8.34 9.25 -24.19
N GLU A 79 -7.39 8.46 -23.70
CA GLU A 79 -5.98 8.62 -24.01
C GLU A 79 -5.71 8.49 -25.51
N LYS A 80 -6.25 7.45 -26.14
CA LYS A 80 -6.04 7.14 -27.56
C LYS A 80 -6.70 8.15 -28.51
N HIS A 81 -7.93 8.55 -28.23
CA HIS A 81 -8.73 9.34 -29.18
C HIS A 81 -8.68 10.84 -28.92
N GLN A 82 -8.41 11.29 -27.69
CA GLN A 82 -8.38 12.72 -27.36
C GLN A 82 -6.99 13.18 -26.96
N THR A 83 -6.38 12.51 -25.99
CA THR A 83 -5.21 13.06 -25.29
C THR A 83 -3.93 12.93 -26.11
N LYS A 84 -3.66 11.76 -26.70
CA LYS A 84 -2.49 11.52 -27.56
C LYS A 84 -2.50 12.37 -28.83
N PRO A 85 -3.59 12.45 -29.62
CA PRO A 85 -3.62 13.29 -30.81
C PRO A 85 -3.48 14.78 -30.47
N THR A 86 -4.11 15.24 -29.38
CA THR A 86 -3.97 16.64 -28.92
C THR A 86 -2.54 16.94 -28.49
N ASN A 87 -1.89 16.03 -27.78
CA ASN A 87 -0.49 16.19 -27.40
C ASN A 87 0.41 16.25 -28.65
N ALA A 88 0.24 15.33 -29.60
CA ALA A 88 0.98 15.33 -30.86
C ALA A 88 0.77 16.63 -31.67
N MET A 89 -0.47 17.14 -31.72
CA MET A 89 -0.79 18.41 -32.36
C MET A 89 -0.09 19.59 -31.66
N MET A 90 -0.13 19.64 -30.33
CA MET A 90 0.54 20.70 -29.56
C MET A 90 2.05 20.67 -29.76
N LEU A 91 2.68 19.48 -29.71
CA LEU A 91 4.11 19.32 -29.99
C LEU A 91 4.46 19.78 -31.41
N SER A 92 3.62 19.46 -32.39
CA SER A 92 3.78 19.92 -33.79
C SER A 92 3.75 21.45 -33.91
N LEU A 93 2.92 22.15 -33.12
CA LEU A 93 2.86 23.63 -33.12
C LEU A 93 4.12 24.28 -32.53
N PHE A 94 4.82 23.59 -31.64
CA PHE A 94 6.05 24.09 -31.01
C PHE A 94 7.33 23.57 -31.70
N GLU A 95 7.20 22.94 -32.88
CA GLU A 95 8.31 22.27 -33.60
C GLU A 95 9.07 21.26 -32.72
N GLN A 96 8.45 20.81 -31.64
CA GLN A 96 8.95 19.73 -30.82
C GLN A 96 8.48 18.44 -31.48
N THR A 97 9.42 17.56 -31.84
CA THR A 97 9.03 16.24 -32.32
C THR A 97 8.21 15.57 -31.21
N PRO A 98 7.08 14.91 -31.55
CA PRO A 98 6.46 13.97 -30.63
C PRO A 98 7.56 13.04 -30.18
N ARG A 99 7.89 13.06 -28.88
CA ARG A 99 8.79 12.05 -28.33
C ARG A 99 8.00 10.75 -28.48
N GLU A 100 8.29 9.99 -29.52
CA GLU A 100 7.93 8.59 -29.57
C GLU A 100 8.46 8.02 -28.27
N GLU A 101 7.57 7.57 -27.40
CA GLU A 101 7.91 6.99 -26.12
C GLU A 101 8.49 5.60 -26.37
N GLU A 102 9.61 5.55 -27.10
CA GLU A 102 10.49 4.41 -27.20
C GLU A 102 11.04 4.13 -25.79
N GLY A 103 10.30 3.32 -25.04
CA GLY A 103 10.71 2.85 -23.72
C GLY A 103 9.82 3.24 -22.54
N GLN A 104 8.60 3.73 -22.74
CA GLN A 104 7.62 3.52 -21.67
C GLN A 104 7.28 2.03 -21.66
N PRO A 105 7.33 1.35 -20.49
CA PRO A 105 6.81 0.00 -20.43
C PRO A 105 5.33 0.12 -20.78
N GLU A 106 4.97 -0.36 -21.97
CA GLU A 106 3.61 -0.75 -22.27
C GLU A 106 3.17 -1.54 -21.04
N LEU A 107 2.21 -1.00 -20.29
CA LEU A 107 1.68 -1.68 -19.12
C LEU A 107 1.15 -3.00 -19.66
N LEU A 108 1.97 -4.05 -19.54
CA LEU A 108 1.64 -5.43 -19.83
C LEU A 108 0.57 -5.82 -18.81
N LEU A 109 -0.64 -5.33 -19.02
CA LEU A 109 -1.83 -6.02 -18.60
C LEU A 109 -1.95 -7.15 -19.59
N GLU A 110 -1.35 -8.27 -19.19
CA GLU A 110 -1.56 -9.57 -19.79
C GLU A 110 -3.04 -9.70 -20.13
N GLU A 111 -3.34 -9.79 -21.42
CA GLU A 111 -4.66 -10.07 -21.96
C GLU A 111 -4.98 -11.50 -21.57
N THR A 112 -5.38 -11.70 -20.31
CA THR A 112 -5.92 -12.98 -19.84
C THR A 112 -7.37 -13.04 -20.32
N THR A 113 -7.51 -13.34 -21.60
CA THR A 113 -8.55 -14.29 -21.98
C THR A 113 -8.32 -15.55 -21.16
N GLU A 114 -9.42 -16.04 -20.57
CA GLU A 114 -9.55 -17.28 -19.80
C GLU A 114 -9.50 -17.14 -18.28
N VAL A 115 -10.65 -17.45 -17.72
CA VAL A 115 -10.93 -17.73 -16.31
C VAL A 115 -10.00 -18.84 -15.85
N GLN A 116 -9.08 -18.54 -14.93
CA GLN A 116 -8.48 -19.55 -14.07
C GLN A 116 -8.62 -19.11 -12.62
N ASP A 117 -9.26 -19.99 -11.85
CA ASP A 117 -9.29 -19.98 -10.39
C ASP A 117 -7.86 -19.86 -9.85
N VAL A 118 -7.50 -18.68 -9.36
CA VAL A 118 -6.32 -18.48 -8.53
C VAL A 118 -6.77 -18.07 -7.15
N ASP A 119 -6.81 -19.08 -6.29
CA ASP A 119 -6.92 -19.01 -4.84
C ASP A 119 -5.71 -18.26 -4.29
N ASN A 120 -5.73 -16.93 -4.42
CA ASN A 120 -4.71 -16.06 -3.85
C ASN A 120 -5.13 -15.70 -2.43
N HIS A 121 -4.88 -16.66 -1.54
CA HIS A 121 -4.57 -16.39 -0.15
C HIS A 121 -3.63 -15.18 -0.08
N PHE A 122 -4.01 -14.17 0.71
CA PHE A 122 -3.18 -13.02 1.02
C PHE A 122 -1.97 -13.50 1.84
N THR A 123 -0.91 -13.91 1.16
CA THR A 123 0.39 -14.10 1.80
C THR A 123 1.00 -12.73 2.02
N THR A 124 1.13 -12.37 3.29
CA THR A 124 2.07 -11.34 3.75
C THR A 124 3.40 -11.50 3.02
N PRO A 125 4.02 -10.39 2.54
CA PRO A 125 5.26 -10.46 1.81
C PRO A 125 6.42 -10.64 2.79
N GLU A 126 6.56 -11.85 3.33
CA GLU A 126 7.83 -12.36 3.84
C GLU A 126 8.11 -13.67 3.11
N ASP A 127 9.29 -13.73 2.48
CA ASP A 127 9.91 -14.89 1.85
C ASP A 127 9.39 -15.35 0.49
N SER A 128 9.93 -14.76 -0.60
CA SER A 128 10.37 -15.50 -1.81
C SER A 128 11.24 -14.64 -2.76
N PRO A 129 12.11 -15.27 -3.58
CA PRO A 129 13.48 -14.81 -3.76
C PRO A 129 13.75 -13.99 -5.03
N ALA A 130 14.71 -13.07 -4.89
CA ALA A 130 15.66 -12.60 -5.90
C ALA A 130 15.19 -12.56 -7.36
N GLN A 131 14.60 -11.43 -7.77
CA GLN A 131 14.89 -10.87 -9.09
C GLN A 131 15.33 -9.42 -8.96
N SER A 132 16.58 -9.21 -9.39
CA SER A 132 17.33 -7.96 -9.37
C SER A 132 16.65 -6.87 -10.20
N LYS A 133 16.04 -5.91 -9.52
CA LYS A 133 16.05 -4.51 -9.94
C LYS A 133 16.42 -3.71 -8.70
N THR A 134 17.60 -3.13 -8.71
CA THR A 134 18.14 -2.28 -7.66
C THR A 134 17.10 -1.23 -7.30
N HIS A 135 16.46 -1.42 -6.14
CA HIS A 135 15.40 -0.54 -5.69
C HIS A 135 16.00 0.82 -5.31
N PRO A 136 15.41 1.96 -5.73
CA PRO A 136 15.80 3.28 -5.20
C PRO A 136 15.72 3.37 -3.66
N GLY A 137 15.03 2.42 -3.02
CA GLY A 137 15.02 2.26 -1.56
C GLY A 137 16.33 1.73 -0.95
N MET A 138 17.11 0.90 -1.66
CA MET A 138 18.41 0.43 -1.15
C MET A 138 19.44 1.55 -1.13
N GLU A 139 19.47 2.39 -2.17
CA GLU A 139 20.36 3.56 -2.22
C GLU A 139 20.02 4.60 -1.14
N LEU A 140 18.73 4.78 -0.85
CA LEU A 140 18.31 5.67 0.24
C LEU A 140 18.70 5.11 1.61
N MET A 141 18.62 3.78 1.78
CA MET A 141 19.02 3.11 3.02
C MET A 141 20.54 3.17 3.25
N THR A 142 21.35 2.97 2.21
CA THR A 142 22.81 3.11 2.30
C THR A 142 23.20 4.55 2.58
N ALA A 143 22.64 5.52 1.86
CA ALA A 143 22.88 6.94 2.11
C ALA A 143 22.49 7.37 3.53
N ARG A 144 21.37 6.86 4.06
CA ARG A 144 20.94 7.14 5.44
C ARG A 144 21.90 6.56 6.49
N LYS A 145 22.46 5.37 6.22
CA LYS A 145 23.45 4.73 7.09
C LYS A 145 24.78 5.49 7.08
N ASP A 146 25.22 5.94 5.92
CA ASP A 146 26.46 6.70 5.75
C ASP A 146 26.35 8.07 6.43
N LEU A 147 25.21 8.75 6.29
CA LEU A 147 24.91 9.99 7.01
C LEU A 147 24.93 9.77 8.53
N GLY A 148 24.36 8.66 9.01
CA GLY A 148 24.41 8.30 10.43
C GLY A 148 25.84 8.12 10.96
N ASN A 149 26.70 7.50 10.16
CA ASN A 149 28.12 7.33 10.48
C ASN A 149 28.90 8.64 10.48
N LEU A 150 28.54 9.61 9.63
CA LEU A 150 29.16 10.93 9.62
C LEU A 150 28.74 11.75 10.82
N ILE A 151 27.46 11.75 11.16
CA ILE A 151 26.92 12.52 12.29
C ILE A 151 27.54 12.06 13.62
N SER A 152 27.82 10.75 13.78
CA SER A 152 28.44 10.23 15.00
C SER A 152 29.90 10.67 15.20
N ARG A 153 30.59 11.08 14.12
CA ARG A 153 31.99 11.58 14.15
C ARG A 153 32.08 13.10 14.32
N ILE A 154 30.95 13.80 14.42
CA ILE A 154 30.93 15.25 14.63
C ILE A 154 31.19 15.57 16.10
N ARG A 155 32.26 16.31 16.38
CA ARG A 155 32.56 16.85 17.71
C ARG A 155 32.34 18.36 17.74
N ALA A 156 31.72 18.83 18.82
CA ALA A 156 31.61 20.25 19.10
C ALA A 156 32.92 20.76 19.71
N VAL A 157 33.62 21.64 19.00
CA VAL A 157 34.85 22.28 19.47
C VAL A 157 34.54 23.71 19.90
N SER A 158 34.84 24.01 21.16
CA SER A 158 34.72 25.35 21.74
C SER A 158 36.05 26.08 21.56
N THR A 159 36.15 26.92 20.54
CA THR A 159 37.26 27.88 20.45
C THR A 159 36.99 29.01 21.45
N GLY A 160 37.96 29.31 22.32
CA GLY A 160 37.81 30.21 23.48
C GLY A 160 37.34 31.65 23.19
N LEU A 161 37.14 32.03 21.93
CA LEU A 161 36.66 33.35 21.50
C LEU A 161 35.61 33.27 20.37
N GLY A 162 34.61 32.40 20.48
CA GLY A 162 33.50 32.40 19.52
C GLY A 162 32.45 31.31 19.71
N LYS A 163 31.41 31.35 18.86
CA LYS A 163 30.33 30.36 18.83
C LYS A 163 30.90 28.96 18.57
N LYS A 164 30.39 27.96 19.29
CA LYS A 164 30.80 26.55 19.16
C LYS A 164 30.69 26.11 17.70
N LYS A 165 31.76 25.54 17.15
CA LYS A 165 31.79 24.98 15.79
C LYS A 165 31.72 23.46 15.86
N LEU A 166 31.05 22.86 14.89
CA LEU A 166 31.04 21.41 14.69
C LEU A 166 32.20 21.06 13.78
N GLN A 167 33.10 20.19 14.25
CA GLN A 167 34.21 19.67 13.49
C GLN A 167 33.97 18.18 13.23
N LEU A 168 34.03 17.78 11.96
CA LEU A 168 33.99 16.37 11.58
C LEU A 168 35.38 15.79 11.78
N ASP A 169 35.49 14.75 12.60
CA ASP A 169 36.73 14.03 12.83
C ASP A 169 36.86 12.91 11.80
N MET A 170 37.68 13.14 10.77
CA MET A 170 37.82 12.27 9.61
C MET A 170 39.24 12.37 9.05
N GLY A 171 39.81 11.25 8.62
CA GLY A 171 41.10 11.23 7.91
C GLY A 171 40.98 11.81 6.50
N MET A 172 42.04 12.46 6.00
CA MET A 172 42.03 13.06 4.65
C MET A 172 41.74 12.03 3.56
N GLU A 173 42.25 10.81 3.71
CA GLU A 173 42.01 9.69 2.78
C GLU A 173 40.54 9.23 2.80
N GLU A 174 39.89 9.21 3.97
CA GLU A 174 38.48 8.84 4.10
C GLU A 174 37.56 9.90 3.46
N PHE A 175 37.96 11.18 3.49
CA PHE A 175 37.22 12.27 2.88
C PHE A 175 37.25 12.21 1.36
N GLU A 176 38.41 11.90 0.77
CA GLU A 176 38.56 11.78 -0.68
C GLU A 176 37.77 10.59 -1.24
N ALA A 177 37.83 9.44 -0.57
CA ALA A 177 37.04 8.27 -0.94
C ALA A 177 35.52 8.55 -0.90
N LEU A 178 35.05 9.25 0.13
CA LEU A 178 33.64 9.65 0.23
C LEU A 178 33.24 10.60 -0.90
N LYS A 179 34.09 11.58 -1.22
CA LYS A 179 33.85 12.54 -2.30
C LYS A 179 33.76 11.84 -3.66
N GLU A 180 34.61 10.84 -3.90
CA GLU A 180 34.61 10.06 -5.14
C GLU A 180 33.35 9.20 -5.30
N THR A 181 32.90 8.57 -4.20
CA THR A 181 31.69 7.72 -4.18
C THR A 181 30.43 8.49 -4.56
N TYR A 182 30.29 9.74 -4.08
CA TYR A 182 29.12 10.57 -4.37
C TYR A 182 29.21 11.30 -5.73
N ASN A 183 30.41 11.58 -6.24
CA ASN A 183 30.59 12.27 -7.52
C ASN A 183 30.36 11.33 -8.73
N ASN A 184 30.63 10.03 -8.56
CA ASN A 184 30.39 9.01 -9.59
C ASN A 184 28.91 8.62 -9.75
N ASN A 185 28.05 8.96 -8.78
CA ASN A 185 26.60 8.73 -8.85
C ASN A 185 25.81 9.86 -9.55
N THR A 186 26.49 10.90 -10.03
CA THR A 186 25.89 12.07 -10.71
C THR A 186 26.20 12.15 -12.21
N LYS A 187 26.68 11.06 -12.82
CA LYS A 187 26.88 10.95 -14.28
C LYS A 187 25.97 9.90 -14.90
#